data_AF-A0A2T4DVS0-F1
#
_entry.id   AF-A0A2T4DVS0-F1
#
_cell.length_a   1.000
_cell.length_b   1.000
_cell.length_c   1.000
_cell.angle_alpha   90.00
_cell.angle_beta   90.00
_cell.angle_gamma   90.00
#
_symmetry.space_group_name_H-M   'P 1'
#
loop_
_entity.id
_entity.type
_entity.pdbx_description
1 polymer ?
#
loop_
_entity_poly.entity_id
_entity_poly.type
_entity_poly.pdbx_seq_one_letter_code
_entity_poly.pdbx_strand_id
1 'polypeptide(L)'
;MGEKQTCVNRALLTGILVFFLSFPAFSQIDYSKKSTEKVKRNPELLPDKKEKERRLLTIYTKDTKDILYGNPCMDAVTDRFGFEYVVMPKNAPGFSSGGQRFFHNLGVKTLLFFRNPFWGIITKKEAKACRQKTGDYAG
;
A
#
# COMPACT_ATOMS: atom_id res chain seq x y z
N MET A 1 18.57 -50.94 -14.39
CA MET A 1 18.86 -49.91 -13.36
C MET A 1 20.24 -49.36 -13.68
N GLY A 2 20.54 -48.07 -13.84
CA GLY A 2 19.79 -46.84 -13.67
C GLY A 2 20.73 -45.67 -13.98
N GLU A 3 20.79 -45.23 -15.24
CA GLU A 3 21.84 -44.28 -15.68
C GLU A 3 21.31 -42.99 -16.34
N LYS A 4 19.99 -42.81 -16.48
CA LYS A 4 19.44 -41.63 -17.18
C LYS A 4 18.90 -40.53 -16.27
N GLN A 5 18.81 -40.77 -14.95
CA GLN A 5 18.14 -39.84 -14.03
C GLN A 5 19.02 -38.66 -13.56
N THR A 6 20.34 -38.76 -13.67
CA THR A 6 21.29 -37.81 -13.03
C THR A 6 21.67 -36.60 -13.88
N CYS A 7 21.43 -36.60 -15.20
CA CYS A 7 21.80 -35.49 -16.09
C CYS A 7 20.85 -34.28 -16.03
N VAL A 8 19.55 -34.49 -15.78
CA VAL A 8 18.56 -33.41 -15.84
C VAL A 8 18.69 -32.44 -14.66
N ASN A 9 19.02 -32.95 -13.48
CA ASN A 9 19.11 -32.15 -12.25
C ASN A 9 20.33 -31.23 -12.21
N ARG A 10 21.42 -31.59 -12.90
CA ARG A 10 22.66 -30.78 -12.90
C ARG A 10 22.57 -29.58 -13.85
N ALA A 11 21.81 -29.71 -14.94
CA ALA A 11 21.56 -28.62 -15.89
C ALA A 11 20.52 -27.61 -15.37
N LEU A 12 19.55 -28.06 -14.56
CA LEU A 12 18.54 -27.17 -13.98
C LEU A 12 19.13 -26.26 -12.88
N LEU A 13 20.05 -26.79 -12.08
CA LEU A 13 20.74 -26.06 -11.00
C LEU A 13 21.73 -25.01 -11.51
N THR A 14 22.42 -25.28 -12.62
CA THR A 14 23.33 -24.29 -13.25
C THR A 14 22.56 -23.19 -13.99
N GLY A 15 21.39 -23.49 -14.56
CA GLY A 15 20.53 -22.49 -15.21
C GLY A 15 19.95 -21.44 -14.24
N ILE A 16 19.58 -21.86 -13.03
CA ILE A 16 19.00 -20.96 -12.00
C ILE A 16 20.05 -20.00 -11.43
N LEU A 17 21.32 -20.44 -11.33
CA LEU A 17 22.39 -19.65 -10.73
C LEU A 17 22.91 -18.52 -11.65
N VAL A 18 22.78 -18.68 -12.97
CA VAL A 18 23.13 -17.63 -13.95
C VAL A 18 22.05 -16.54 -14.03
N PHE A 19 20.80 -16.86 -13.73
CA PHE A 19 19.68 -15.90 -13.83
C PHE A 19 19.65 -14.85 -12.72
N PHE A 20 20.31 -15.10 -11.57
CA PHE A 20 20.39 -14.14 -10.46
C PHE A 20 21.57 -13.16 -10.56
N LEU A 21 22.57 -13.42 -11.41
CA LEU A 21 23.78 -12.59 -11.54
C LEU A 21 23.65 -11.46 -12.57
N SER A 22 22.50 -11.33 -13.24
CA SER A 22 22.31 -10.41 -14.37
C SER A 22 21.37 -9.24 -14.09
N PHE A 23 21.10 -8.88 -12.83
CA PHE A 23 20.46 -7.60 -12.52
C PHE A 23 21.50 -6.47 -12.51
N PRO A 24 21.57 -5.60 -13.55
CA PRO A 24 22.34 -4.37 -13.44
C PRO A 24 21.71 -3.49 -12.37
N ALA A 25 22.51 -3.16 -11.35
CA ALA A 25 22.18 -2.16 -10.35
C ALA A 25 22.05 -0.78 -11.05
N PHE A 26 20.83 -0.26 -11.14
CA PHE A 26 20.61 1.13 -11.54
C PHE A 26 21.18 2.06 -10.45
N SER A 27 22.36 2.63 -10.69
CA SER A 27 22.95 3.66 -9.83
C SER A 27 22.55 5.07 -10.26
N GLN A 28 21.88 5.74 -9.33
CA GLN A 28 21.81 7.18 -9.00
C GLN A 28 21.84 8.22 -10.14
N ILE A 29 20.70 8.88 -10.34
CA ILE A 29 20.56 10.12 -11.10
C ILE A 29 21.18 11.26 -10.27
N ASP A 30 22.24 11.89 -10.80
CA ASP A 30 22.86 13.07 -10.21
C ASP A 30 22.05 14.33 -10.58
N TYR A 31 21.24 14.82 -9.65
CA TYR A 31 20.54 16.09 -9.81
C TYR A 31 21.50 17.23 -9.48
N SER A 32 22.20 17.74 -10.52
CA SER A 32 22.93 19.01 -10.47
C SER A 32 21.97 20.14 -10.11
N LYS A 33 22.05 20.61 -8.86
CA LYS A 33 21.18 21.64 -8.31
C LYS A 33 21.75 23.02 -8.65
N LYS A 34 21.30 23.59 -9.76
CA LYS A 34 21.53 25.01 -10.09
C LYS A 34 20.98 25.89 -8.96
N SER A 35 21.84 26.79 -8.51
CA SER A 35 21.67 27.79 -7.46
C SER A 35 20.35 28.59 -7.58
N THR A 36 19.55 28.59 -6.52
CA THR A 36 18.63 29.69 -6.24
C THR A 36 19.22 30.59 -5.15
N GLU A 37 19.34 31.86 -5.49
CA GLU A 37 19.78 32.98 -4.67
C GLU A 37 18.97 33.03 -3.36
N LYS A 38 19.67 33.17 -2.22
CA LYS A 38 19.06 33.20 -0.89
C LYS A 38 18.40 34.55 -0.66
N VAL A 39 17.13 34.70 -1.03
CA VAL A 39 16.26 35.75 -0.49
C VAL A 39 16.11 35.52 1.01
N LYS A 40 16.60 36.46 1.84
CA LYS A 40 16.39 36.45 3.30
C LYS A 40 14.88 36.54 3.57
N ARG A 41 14.24 35.40 3.90
CA ARG A 41 12.86 35.39 4.40
C ARG A 41 12.83 35.90 5.83
N ASN A 42 11.89 36.78 6.11
CA ASN A 42 11.56 37.25 7.45
C ASN A 42 11.09 36.04 8.31
N PRO A 43 11.74 35.74 9.46
CA PRO A 43 11.44 34.54 10.27
C PRO A 43 10.03 34.51 10.87
N GLU A 44 9.32 35.64 10.93
CA GLU A 44 7.94 35.73 11.46
C GLU A 44 6.85 35.26 10.48
N LEU A 45 7.21 34.96 9.23
CA LEU A 45 6.30 34.48 8.18
C LEU A 45 6.53 33.01 7.81
N LEU A 46 7.24 32.25 8.66
CA LEU A 46 7.36 30.82 8.46
C LEU A 46 5.98 30.18 8.70
N PRO A 47 5.36 29.53 7.69
CA PRO A 47 4.13 28.79 7.95
C PRO A 47 4.42 27.79 9.05
N ASP A 48 3.51 27.69 10.02
CA ASP A 48 3.54 26.63 11.02
C ASP A 48 3.91 25.33 10.32
N LYS A 49 4.93 24.66 10.87
CA LYS A 49 5.60 23.50 10.28
C LYS A 49 4.53 22.48 9.90
N LYS A 50 4.03 22.54 8.66
CA LYS A 50 2.87 21.75 8.22
C LYS A 50 3.16 20.32 8.59
N GLU A 51 2.32 19.76 9.47
CA GLU A 51 2.43 18.37 9.86
C GLU A 51 2.49 17.55 8.57
N LYS A 52 3.57 16.77 8.42
CA LYS A 52 3.87 16.10 7.17
C LYS A 52 2.73 15.11 6.93
N GLU A 53 1.84 15.43 5.98
CA GLU A 53 0.68 14.62 5.66
C GLU A 53 1.12 13.17 5.44
N ARG A 54 0.65 12.27 6.31
CA ARG A 54 1.01 10.86 6.23
C ARG A 54 0.31 10.30 5.00
N ARG A 55 1.08 9.81 4.03
CA ARG A 55 0.52 9.14 2.86
C ARG A 55 -0.14 7.84 3.30
N LEU A 56 -1.47 7.82 3.32
CA LEU A 56 -2.26 6.63 3.63
C LEU A 56 -2.22 5.65 2.47
N LEU A 57 -2.23 4.36 2.79
CA LEU A 57 -2.35 3.30 1.81
C LEU A 57 -3.82 3.13 1.41
N THR A 58 -4.13 3.22 0.13
CA THR A 58 -5.51 3.11 -0.33
C THR A 58 -5.90 1.66 -0.59
N ILE A 59 -7.00 1.19 0.03
CA ILE A 59 -7.64 -0.09 -0.28
C ILE A 59 -8.94 0.17 -1.04
N TYR A 60 -9.00 -0.30 -2.29
CA TYR A 60 -10.18 -0.09 -3.12
C TYR A 60 -11.26 -1.15 -2.83
N THR A 61 -12.47 -0.71 -2.49
CA THR A 61 -13.67 -1.56 -2.33
C THR A 61 -14.69 -1.31 -3.47
N LYS A 62 -15.55 -2.32 -3.75
CA LYS A 62 -16.60 -2.22 -4.79
C LYS A 62 -17.86 -1.66 -4.18
N ASP A 63 -18.09 -2.06 -2.94
CA ASP A 63 -19.28 -1.77 -2.15
C ASP A 63 -18.83 -1.14 -0.84
N THR A 64 -19.66 -0.26 -0.30
CA THR A 64 -19.48 0.30 1.05
C THR A 64 -19.78 -0.73 2.13
N LYS A 65 -20.52 -1.79 1.78
CA LYS A 65 -20.90 -2.89 2.65
C LYS A 65 -19.69 -3.41 3.43
N ASP A 66 -19.84 -3.45 4.74
CA ASP A 66 -18.88 -3.95 5.71
C ASP A 66 -17.73 -3.01 6.12
N ILE A 67 -17.52 -1.88 5.44
CA ILE A 67 -16.35 -1.01 5.68
C ILE A 67 -16.65 0.32 6.37
N LEU A 68 -17.93 0.63 6.64
CA LEU A 68 -18.39 1.89 7.27
C LEU A 68 -17.69 3.13 6.66
N TYR A 69 -17.68 3.19 5.33
CA TYR A 69 -17.01 4.27 4.61
C TYR A 69 -17.59 5.64 4.98
N GLY A 70 -16.74 6.57 5.41
CA GLY A 70 -17.14 7.91 5.85
C GLY A 70 -17.64 7.97 7.30
N ASN A 71 -17.51 6.89 8.06
CA ASN A 71 -17.78 6.89 9.48
C ASN A 71 -16.53 7.34 10.27
N PRO A 72 -16.59 8.43 11.06
CA PRO A 72 -15.42 8.98 11.73
C PRO A 72 -14.79 8.01 12.73
N CYS A 73 -15.56 7.08 13.30
CA CYS A 73 -15.04 6.04 14.18
C CYS A 73 -14.16 5.06 13.40
N MET A 74 -14.57 4.68 12.19
CA MET A 74 -13.83 3.77 11.34
C MET A 74 -12.61 4.46 10.71
N ASP A 75 -12.76 5.72 10.29
CA ASP A 75 -11.68 6.50 9.68
C ASP A 75 -10.51 6.69 10.65
N ALA A 76 -10.77 6.94 11.94
CA ALA A 76 -9.74 7.01 12.97
C ALA A 76 -8.99 5.67 13.17
N VAL A 77 -9.70 4.56 13.00
CA VAL A 77 -9.11 3.22 13.11
C VAL A 77 -8.22 2.94 11.90
N THR A 78 -8.68 3.24 10.68
CA THR A 78 -7.89 3.00 9.47
C THR A 78 -6.67 3.93 9.41
N ASP A 79 -6.82 5.20 9.80
CA ASP A 79 -5.72 6.18 9.90
C ASP A 79 -4.63 5.72 10.89
N ARG A 80 -5.02 5.15 12.03
CA ARG A 80 -4.08 4.54 13.00
C ARG A 80 -3.21 3.45 12.37
N PHE A 81 -3.77 2.66 11.46
CA PHE A 81 -3.03 1.62 10.73
C PHE A 81 -2.32 2.14 9.48
N GLY A 82 -2.58 3.38 9.07
CA GLY A 82 -1.97 4.03 7.92
C GLY A 82 -2.60 3.63 6.59
N PHE A 83 -3.90 3.33 6.58
CA PHE A 83 -4.63 3.04 5.35
C PHE A 83 -6.01 3.72 5.35
N GLU A 84 -6.63 3.77 4.18
CA GLU A 84 -7.99 4.26 3.99
C GLU A 84 -8.74 3.34 3.01
N TYR A 85 -10.06 3.27 3.16
CA TYR A 85 -10.91 2.63 2.16
C TYR A 85 -11.33 3.66 1.12
N VAL A 86 -11.31 3.28 -0.16
CA VAL A 86 -11.89 4.09 -1.23
C VAL A 86 -12.88 3.25 -2.01
N VAL A 87 -14.10 3.75 -2.13
CA VAL A 87 -15.17 3.08 -2.87
C VAL A 87 -15.00 3.40 -4.36
N MET A 88 -14.83 2.35 -5.16
CA MET A 88 -14.67 2.47 -6.60
C MET A 88 -15.64 1.51 -7.30
N PRO A 89 -16.72 2.03 -7.93
CA PRO A 89 -17.69 1.20 -8.64
C PRO A 89 -17.07 0.52 -9.86
N LYS A 90 -17.67 -0.57 -10.32
CA LYS A 90 -17.13 -1.45 -11.39
C LYS A 90 -16.85 -0.75 -12.74
N ASN A 91 -17.34 0.47 -12.95
CA ASN A 91 -17.23 1.22 -14.20
C ASN A 91 -16.65 2.65 -13.99
N ALA A 92 -15.94 2.90 -12.89
CA ALA A 92 -15.36 4.22 -12.64
C ALA A 92 -14.24 4.55 -13.65
N PRO A 93 -14.22 5.75 -14.25
CA PRO A 93 -13.11 6.19 -15.09
C PRO A 93 -11.84 6.34 -14.23
N GLY A 94 -10.73 5.72 -14.65
CA GLY A 94 -9.41 5.83 -13.99
C GLY A 94 -8.78 4.52 -13.52
N PHE A 95 -9.56 3.44 -13.37
CA PHE A 95 -9.05 2.09 -13.10
C PHE A 95 -9.89 1.06 -13.84
N SER A 96 -9.34 0.51 -14.93
CA SER A 96 -10.12 -0.22 -15.94
C SER A 96 -10.13 -1.74 -15.78
N SER A 97 -9.35 -2.33 -14.86
CA SER A 97 -9.31 -3.79 -14.72
C SER A 97 -9.43 -4.27 -13.26
N GLY A 98 -10.34 -5.22 -13.04
CA GLY A 98 -10.49 -5.88 -11.74
C GLY A 98 -9.20 -6.58 -11.26
N GLY A 99 -8.34 -7.00 -12.21
CA GLY A 99 -7.03 -7.58 -11.94
C GLY A 99 -6.04 -6.58 -11.34
N GLN A 100 -5.88 -5.39 -11.94
CA GLN A 100 -4.99 -4.36 -11.40
C GLN A 100 -5.38 -3.97 -9.97
N ARG A 101 -6.69 -3.85 -9.72
CA ARG A 101 -7.20 -3.58 -8.38
C ARG A 101 -6.93 -4.71 -7.39
N PHE A 102 -7.04 -5.97 -7.82
CA PHE A 102 -6.70 -7.11 -7.00
C PHE A 102 -5.23 -7.09 -6.58
N PHE A 103 -4.30 -6.90 -7.54
CA PHE A 103 -2.86 -6.85 -7.26
C PHE A 103 -2.46 -5.64 -6.40
N HIS A 104 -3.05 -4.48 -6.65
CA HIS A 104 -2.87 -3.30 -5.79
C HIS A 104 -3.28 -3.58 -4.34
N ASN A 105 -4.51 -4.07 -4.14
CA ASN A 105 -5.01 -4.39 -2.81
C ASN A 105 -4.18 -5.50 -2.15
N LEU A 106 -3.70 -6.49 -2.91
CA LEU A 106 -2.83 -7.53 -2.40
C LEU A 106 -1.50 -6.93 -1.90
N GLY A 107 -0.88 -6.04 -2.68
CA GLY A 107 0.34 -5.33 -2.28
C GLY A 107 0.15 -4.51 -1.02
N VAL A 108 -0.92 -3.71 -0.94
CA VAL A 108 -1.26 -2.93 0.25
C VAL A 108 -1.51 -3.82 1.46
N LYS A 109 -2.32 -4.87 1.33
CA LYS A 109 -2.60 -5.82 2.42
C LYS A 109 -1.33 -6.54 2.90
N THR A 110 -0.42 -6.86 1.98
CA THR A 110 0.87 -7.49 2.29
C THR A 110 1.74 -6.53 3.09
N LEU A 111 1.84 -5.27 2.65
CA LEU A 111 2.57 -4.24 3.37
C LEU A 111 2.00 -3.99 4.77
N LEU A 112 0.66 -3.92 4.89
CA LEU A 112 -0.03 -3.80 6.17
C LEU A 112 0.21 -5.01 7.07
N PHE A 113 0.23 -6.22 6.51
CA PHE A 113 0.54 -7.44 7.26
C PHE A 113 1.94 -7.40 7.87
N PHE A 114 2.94 -6.97 7.11
CA PHE A 114 4.31 -6.81 7.64
C PHE A 114 4.44 -5.66 8.64
N ARG A 115 3.60 -4.62 8.54
CA ARG A 115 3.58 -3.51 9.50
C ARG A 115 2.88 -3.89 10.81
N ASN A 116 1.77 -4.63 10.72
CA ASN A 116 1.04 -5.16 11.87
C ASN A 116 0.22 -6.40 11.44
N PRO A 117 0.63 -7.64 11.77
CA PRO A 117 -0.01 -8.85 11.24
C PRO A 117 -1.47 -9.04 11.70
N PHE A 118 -1.88 -8.36 12.78
CA PHE A 118 -3.23 -8.44 13.33
C PHE A 118 -4.14 -7.29 12.88
N TRP A 119 -3.66 -6.40 11.98
CA TRP A 119 -4.42 -5.24 11.50
C TRP A 119 -5.85 -5.63 11.08
N GLY A 120 -5.99 -6.66 10.24
CA GLY A 120 -7.29 -7.06 9.69
C GLY A 120 -8.25 -7.61 10.74
N ILE A 121 -7.75 -8.22 11.81
CA ILE A 121 -8.59 -8.71 12.93
C ILE A 121 -9.06 -7.53 13.76
N ILE A 122 -8.15 -6.61 14.10
CA ILE A 122 -8.45 -5.42 14.90
C ILE A 122 -9.42 -4.51 14.15
N THR A 123 -9.14 -4.19 12.87
CA THR A 123 -10.03 -3.38 12.03
C THR A 123 -11.45 -3.95 11.97
N LYS A 124 -11.61 -5.28 11.83
CA LYS A 124 -12.95 -5.90 11.81
C LYS A 124 -13.66 -5.83 13.16
N LYS A 125 -12.92 -5.97 14.26
CA LYS A 125 -13.49 -5.86 15.62
C LYS A 125 -13.94 -4.43 15.89
N GLU A 126 -13.10 -3.46 15.55
CA GLU A 126 -13.42 -2.03 15.68
C GLU A 126 -14.56 -1.62 14.77
N ALA A 127 -14.62 -2.12 13.52
CA ALA A 127 -15.76 -1.87 12.63
C ALA A 127 -17.09 -2.27 13.29
N LYS A 128 -17.16 -3.45 13.91
CA LYS A 128 -18.35 -3.88 14.66
C LYS A 128 -18.66 -2.98 15.85
N ALA A 129 -17.63 -2.58 16.60
CA ALA A 129 -17.81 -1.66 17.74
C ALA A 129 -18.29 -0.28 17.28
N CYS A 130 -17.77 0.23 16.17
CA CYS A 130 -18.20 1.49 15.56
C CYS A 130 -19.66 1.41 15.12
N ARG A 131 -20.09 0.33 14.45
CA ARG A 131 -21.52 0.12 14.10
C ARG A 131 -22.43 0.20 15.32
N GLN A 132 -22.04 -0.49 16.40
CA GLN A 132 -22.82 -0.50 17.64
C GLN A 132 -22.91 0.87 18.30
N LYS A 133 -21.82 1.66 18.25
CA LYS A 133 -21.77 3.00 18.85
C LYS A 133 -22.53 4.05 18.05
N THR A 134 -22.39 4.04 16.73
CA THR A 134 -22.97 5.09 15.86
C THR A 134 -24.35 4.70 15.33
N GLY A 135 -24.77 3.45 15.47
CA GLY A 135 -26.01 2.94 14.86
C GLY A 135 -25.93 2.83 13.33
N ASP A 136 -24.73 2.93 12.76
CA ASP A 136 -24.50 2.91 11.33
C ASP A 136 -24.39 1.47 10.83
N TYR A 137 -25.54 0.87 10.54
CA TYR A 137 -25.64 -0.47 9.96
C TYR A 137 -25.78 -0.45 8.43
N ALA A 138 -25.89 0.74 7.82
CA ALA A 138 -26.03 0.93 6.38
C ALA A 138 -24.69 0.84 5.65
N GLY A 139 -23.60 1.11 6.39
CA GLY A 139 -22.20 0.87 6.00
C GLY A 139 -21.78 -0.58 6.04
#